data_AF-A0A349MHJ9-F1
#
_entry.id   AF-A0A349MHJ9-F1
#
_cell.length_a   1.000
_cell.length_b   1.000
_cell.length_c   1.000
_cell.angle_alpha   90.00
_cell.angle_beta   90.00
_cell.angle_gamma   90.00
#
_symmetry.space_group_name_H-M   'P 1'
#
loop_
_entity.id
_entity.type
_entity.pdbx_description
1 polymer ?
#
loop_
_entity_poly.entity_id
_entity_poly.type
_entity_poly.pdbx_seq_one_letter_code
_entity_poly.pdbx_strand_id
1 'polypeptide(L)'
;MLRSVIILRKECFAVSAAITFDTYAFVKKLKDAGMPEEQAKILAETHNELIEERLATKRDLKERETNLRHEMKEMERRLLIRLGGMMAASIAIVAALVKLP
;
A
#
# COMPACT_ATOMS: atom_id res chain seq x y z
N MET A 1 25.69 14.46 8.12
CA MET A 1 24.22 14.32 8.17
C MET A 1 23.60 13.78 6.88
N LEU A 2 23.91 14.33 5.70
CA LEU A 2 23.32 13.85 4.42
C LEU A 2 23.58 12.36 4.11
N ARG A 3 24.74 11.82 4.51
CA ARG A 3 25.09 10.40 4.29
C ARG A 3 24.20 9.42 5.06
N SER A 4 23.77 9.81 6.27
CA SER A 4 22.90 8.99 7.12
C SER A 4 21.46 8.92 6.57
N VAL A 5 20.95 10.02 6.00
CA VAL A 5 19.59 10.08 5.41
C VAL A 5 19.48 9.23 4.13
N ILE A 6 20.55 9.17 3.33
CA ILE A 6 20.59 8.34 2.11
C ILE A 6 20.63 6.83 2.46
N ILE A 7 21.32 6.45 3.54
CA ILE A 7 21.39 5.06 4.02
C ILE A 7 20.02 4.60 4.53
N LEU A 8 19.33 5.40 5.36
CA LEU A 8 17.97 5.09 5.82
C LEU A 8 16.95 4.95 4.67
N ARG A 9 17.09 5.76 3.61
CA ARG A 9 16.21 5.64 2.42
C ARG A 9 16.46 4.36 1.63
N LYS A 10 17.69 3.83 1.59
CA LYS A 10 18.01 2.55 0.93
C LYS A 10 17.50 1.35 1.73
N GLU A 11 17.63 1.37 3.04
CA GLU A 11 17.11 0.33 3.95
C GLU A 11 15.57 0.24 3.88
N CYS A 12 14.89 1.39 3.86
CA CYS A 12 13.43 1.47 3.74
C CYS A 12 12.91 1.00 2.37
N PHE A 13 13.66 1.27 1.29
CA PHE A 13 13.31 0.81 -0.06
C PHE A 13 13.56 -0.69 -0.26
N ALA A 14 14.52 -1.29 0.46
CA ALA A 14 14.82 -2.72 0.37
C ALA A 14 13.69 -3.63 0.89
N VAL A 15 12.87 -3.15 1.84
CA VAL A 15 11.71 -3.91 2.36
C VAL A 15 10.61 -4.12 1.29
N SER A 16 10.63 -3.34 0.20
CA SER A 16 9.70 -3.49 -0.92
C SER A 16 10.15 -4.52 -1.97
N ALA A 17 11.36 -5.08 -1.83
CA ALA A 17 11.79 -6.21 -2.64
C ALA A 17 11.01 -7.45 -2.19
N ALA A 18 10.31 -8.09 -3.12
CA ALA A 18 9.56 -9.31 -2.84
C ALA A 18 10.45 -10.31 -2.08
N ILE A 19 10.07 -10.65 -0.85
CA ILE A 19 10.73 -11.72 -0.08
C ILE A 19 10.39 -13.02 -0.79
N THR A 20 11.28 -13.51 -1.65
CA THR A 20 11.15 -14.81 -2.32
C THR A 20 11.72 -15.87 -1.39
N PHE A 21 10.85 -16.61 -0.71
CA PHE A 21 11.26 -17.75 0.09
C PHE A 21 11.44 -18.97 -0.82
N ASP A 22 12.67 -19.50 -0.88
CA ASP A 22 12.99 -20.72 -1.65
C ASP A 22 13.05 -21.92 -0.69
N THR A 23 11.95 -22.67 -0.67
CA THR A 23 11.79 -23.88 0.14
C THR A 23 12.88 -24.91 -0.15
N TYR A 24 13.31 -25.08 -1.42
CA TYR A 24 14.31 -26.09 -1.78
C TYR A 24 15.70 -25.72 -1.26
N ALA A 25 16.13 -24.48 -1.47
CA ALA A 25 17.40 -24.00 -0.95
C ALA A 25 17.44 -24.03 0.59
N PHE A 26 16.31 -23.77 1.24
CA PHE A 26 16.16 -23.83 2.69
C PHE A 26 16.29 -25.26 3.22
N VAL A 27 15.55 -26.22 2.66
CA VAL A 27 15.64 -27.65 3.01
C VAL A 27 17.06 -28.17 2.77
N LYS A 28 17.69 -27.82 1.65
CA LYS A 28 19.06 -28.24 1.34
C LYS A 28 20.05 -27.76 2.40
N LYS A 29 20.00 -26.49 2.80
CA LYS A 29 20.87 -25.95 3.86
C LYS A 29 20.69 -26.65 5.20
N LEU A 30 19.45 -26.98 5.54
CA LEU A 30 19.14 -27.71 6.79
C LEU A 30 19.70 -29.14 6.74
N LYS A 31 19.55 -29.84 5.61
CA LYS A 31 20.14 -31.16 5.41
C LYS A 31 21.67 -31.13 5.45
N ASP A 32 22.28 -30.14 4.81
CA ASP A 32 23.74 -29.93 4.83
C ASP A 32 24.25 -29.66 6.26
N ALA A 33 23.40 -29.10 7.13
CA ALA A 33 23.68 -28.90 8.55
C ALA A 33 23.39 -30.13 9.43
N GLY A 34 23.01 -31.27 8.84
CA GLY A 34 22.75 -32.53 9.55
C GLY A 34 21.32 -32.72 10.05
N MET A 35 20.38 -31.85 9.66
CA MET A 35 18.96 -32.05 9.96
C MET A 35 18.38 -33.19 9.11
N PRO A 36 17.60 -34.13 9.70
CA PRO A 36 16.86 -35.12 8.94
C PRO A 36 15.93 -34.47 7.90
N GLU A 37 15.86 -35.05 6.69
CA GLU A 37 15.11 -34.47 5.58
C GLU A 37 13.65 -34.19 5.89
N GLU A 38 12.98 -35.11 6.59
CA GLU A 38 11.58 -34.94 6.96
C GLU A 38 11.36 -33.76 7.92
N GLN A 39 12.28 -33.55 8.88
CA GLN A 39 12.23 -32.38 9.76
C GLN A 39 12.50 -31.08 8.99
N ALA A 40 13.47 -31.12 8.06
CA ALA A 40 13.79 -29.96 7.23
C ALA A 40 12.61 -29.55 6.34
N LYS A 41 11.89 -30.52 5.76
CA LYS A 41 10.69 -30.27 4.96
C LYS A 41 9.58 -29.65 5.78
N ILE A 42 9.21 -30.27 6.91
CA ILE A 42 8.16 -29.75 7.79
C ILE A 42 8.49 -28.32 8.23
N LEU A 43 9.74 -28.06 8.63
CA LEU A 43 10.16 -26.73 9.02
C LEU A 43 10.07 -25.71 7.87
N ALA A 44 10.43 -26.11 6.65
CA ALA A 44 10.33 -25.26 5.47
C ALA A 44 8.87 -24.93 5.11
N GLU A 45 7.98 -25.91 5.20
CA GLU A 45 6.54 -25.77 4.94
C GLU A 45 5.90 -24.83 5.96
N THR A 46 6.10 -25.08 7.26
CA THR A 46 5.58 -24.19 8.32
C THR A 46 6.15 -22.77 8.20
N HIS A 47 7.41 -22.62 7.80
CA HIS A 47 8.00 -21.30 7.61
C HIS A 47 7.40 -20.56 6.41
N ASN A 48 7.09 -21.27 5.32
CA ASN A 48 6.41 -20.67 4.17
C ASN A 48 4.98 -20.24 4.53
N GLU A 49 4.25 -21.07 5.27
CA GLU A 49 2.90 -20.73 5.77
C GLU A 49 2.92 -19.45 6.63
N LEU A 50 3.89 -19.31 7.54
CA LEU A 50 4.04 -18.11 8.37
C LEU A 50 4.38 -16.85 7.56
N ILE A 51 5.18 -17.00 6.50
CA ILE A 51 5.50 -15.90 5.59
C ILE A 51 4.24 -15.49 4.82
N GLU A 52 3.47 -16.44 4.31
CA GLU A 52 2.21 -16.16 3.60
C GLU A 52 1.13 -15.53 4.50
N GLU A 53 1.03 -15.96 5.75
CA GLU A 53 0.03 -15.46 6.71
C GLU A 53 0.34 -14.04 7.22
N ARG A 54 1.62 -13.71 7.45
CA ARG A 54 2.05 -12.43 8.06
C ARG A 54 2.39 -11.34 7.06
N LEU A 55 2.61 -11.68 5.80
CA LEU A 55 2.70 -10.67 4.76
C LEU A 55 1.30 -10.10 4.56
N ALA A 56 1.11 -8.79 4.81
CA ALA A 56 -0.08 -8.09 4.34
C ALA A 56 -0.29 -8.52 2.89
N THR A 57 -1.35 -9.27 2.60
CA THR A 57 -1.45 -9.89 1.29
C THR A 57 -1.42 -8.74 0.29
N LYS A 58 -0.73 -8.89 -0.85
CA LYS A 58 -0.70 -7.85 -1.89
C LYS A 58 -2.12 -7.33 -2.22
N ARG A 59 -3.12 -8.18 -2.01
CA ARG A 59 -4.55 -7.89 -2.08
C ARG A 59 -5.00 -6.86 -1.04
N ASP A 60 -4.67 -7.02 0.24
CA ASP A 60 -5.06 -6.09 1.31
C ASP A 60 -4.44 -4.70 1.11
N LEU A 61 -3.18 -4.65 0.64
CA LEU A 61 -2.52 -3.39 0.30
C LEU A 61 -3.19 -2.72 -0.90
N LYS A 62 -3.54 -3.50 -1.94
CA LYS A 62 -4.25 -3.00 -3.11
C LYS A 62 -5.66 -2.51 -2.75
N GLU A 63 -6.36 -3.21 -1.87
CA GLU A 63 -7.69 -2.82 -1.39
C GLU A 63 -7.64 -1.51 -0.58
N ARG A 64 -6.64 -1.37 0.30
CA ARG A 64 -6.40 -0.10 1.00
C ARG A 64 -6.05 1.03 0.05
N GLU A 65 -5.22 0.78 -0.97
CA GLU A 65 -4.90 1.79 -1.99
C GLU A 65 -6.16 2.21 -2.76
N THR A 66 -7.01 1.27 -3.16
CA THR A 66 -8.26 1.58 -3.86
C THR A 66 -9.22 2.37 -2.98
N ASN A 67 -9.34 2.04 -1.71
CA ASN A 67 -10.21 2.76 -0.76
C ASN A 67 -9.73 4.20 -0.56
N LEU A 68 -8.43 4.39 -0.33
CA LEU A 68 -7.84 5.73 -0.20
C LEU A 68 -8.05 6.58 -1.47
N ARG A 69 -7.82 6.00 -2.65
CA ARG A 69 -8.07 6.69 -3.93
C ARG A 69 -9.55 7.06 -4.09
N HIS A 70 -10.45 6.21 -3.61
CA HIS A 70 -11.88 6.49 -3.70
C HIS A 70 -12.29 7.64 -2.76
N GLU A 71 -11.83 7.62 -1.51
CA GLU A 71 -12.07 8.67 -0.52
C GLU A 71 -11.53 10.02 -0.98
N MET A 72 -10.33 10.04 -1.57
CA MET A 72 -9.75 11.27 -2.16
C MET A 72 -10.64 11.85 -3.26
N LYS A 73 -11.06 11.02 -4.23
CA LYS A 73 -11.96 11.46 -5.31
C LYS A 73 -13.30 11.96 -4.78
N GLU A 74 -13.82 11.34 -3.73
CA GLU A 74 -15.08 11.76 -3.13
C GLU A 74 -14.94 13.13 -2.44
N MET A 75 -13.82 13.38 -1.75
CA MET A 75 -13.51 14.70 -1.20
C MET A 75 -13.37 15.76 -2.31
N GLU A 76 -12.62 15.47 -3.37
CA GLU A 76 -12.49 16.37 -4.53
C GLU A 76 -13.86 16.73 -5.12
N ARG A 77 -14.73 15.73 -5.34
CA ARG A 77 -16.07 15.96 -5.87
C ARG A 77 -16.92 16.82 -4.95
N ARG A 78 -16.90 16.54 -3.64
CA ARG A 78 -17.65 17.33 -2.65
C ARG A 78 -17.18 18.78 -2.60
N LEU A 79 -15.87 19.01 -2.67
CA LEU A 79 -15.31 20.37 -2.75
C LEU A 79 -15.73 21.07 -4.04
N LEU A 80 -15.62 20.39 -5.19
CA LEU A 80 -15.97 20.96 -6.49
C LEU A 80 -17.45 21.33 -6.57
N ILE A 81 -18.35 20.49 -6.07
CA ILE A 81 -19.79 20.78 -6.01
C ILE A 81 -20.07 21.96 -5.07
N ARG A 82 -19.47 21.99 -3.87
CA ARG A 82 -19.70 23.08 -2.91
C ARG A 82 -19.18 24.41 -3.44
N LEU A 83 -17.96 24.44 -3.96
CA LEU A 83 -17.35 25.65 -4.52
C LEU A 83 -18.08 26.10 -5.78
N GLY A 84 -18.37 25.18 -6.70
CA GLY A 84 -19.14 25.48 -7.91
C GLY A 84 -20.54 26.01 -7.59
N GLY A 85 -21.21 25.44 -6.58
CA GLY A 85 -22.49 25.93 -6.08
C GLY A 85 -22.41 27.35 -5.50
N MET A 86 -21.40 27.65 -4.69
CA MET A 86 -21.19 29.00 -4.15
C MET A 86 -20.91 30.02 -5.24
N MET A 87 -20.07 29.67 -6.23
CA MET A 87 -19.78 30.54 -7.38
C MET A 87 -21.05 30.79 -8.21
N ALA A 88 -21.79 29.73 -8.56
CA ALA A 88 -23.04 29.86 -9.30
C ALA A 88 -24.07 30.71 -8.55
N ALA A 89 -24.20 30.53 -7.23
CA ALA A 89 -25.07 31.35 -6.39
C ALA A 89 -24.67 32.83 -6.43
N SER A 90 -23.37 33.13 -6.31
CA SER A 90 -22.89 34.52 -6.37
C SER A 90 -23.18 35.19 -7.72
N ILE A 91 -23.00 34.46 -8.84
CA ILE A 91 -23.29 34.95 -10.19
C ILE A 91 -24.80 35.16 -10.36
N ALA A 92 -25.62 34.22 -9.86
CA ALA A 92 -27.08 34.33 -9.93
C ALA A 92 -27.61 35.55 -9.18
N ILE A 93 -27.05 35.85 -8.00
CA ILE A 93 -27.41 37.04 -7.22
C ILE A 93 -27.09 38.32 -7.99
N VAL A 94 -25.88 38.43 -8.54
CA VAL A 94 -25.48 39.62 -9.33
C VAL A 94 -26.34 39.78 -10.58
N ALA A 95 -26.61 38.69 -11.30
CA ALA A 95 -27.46 38.72 -12.49
C ALA A 95 -28.90 39.17 -12.16
N ALA A 96 -29.46 38.71 -11.05
CA ALA A 96 -30.77 39.14 -10.59
C ALA A 96 -30.81 40.65 -10.26
N LEU A 97 -29.77 41.18 -9.61
CA LEU A 97 -29.67 42.61 -9.29
C LEU A 97 -29.55 43.50 -10.53
N VAL A 98 -28.81 43.07 -11.57
CA VAL A 98 -28.69 43.83 -12.83
C VAL A 98 -29.98 43.78 -13.66
N LYS A 99 -30.80 42.73 -13.48
CA LYS A 99 -32.04 42.53 -14.24
C LYS A 99 -33.27 43.15 -13.56
N LEU A 100 -33.14 43.64 -12.32
CA LEU A 100 -34.15 44.50 -11.71
C LEU A 100 -34.08 45.88 -12.38
N PRO A 101 -35.14 46.36 -13.04
CA PRO A 101 -35.19 47.70 -13.63
C PRO A 101 -35.13 48.80 -12.57
#